data_AF-A0A7V2IKC6-F1
#
_entry.id   AF-A0A7V2IKC6-F1
#
_cell.length_a   1.000
_cell.length_b   1.000
_cell.length_c   1.000
_cell.angle_alpha   90.00
_cell.angle_beta   90.00
_cell.angle_gamma   90.00
#
_symmetry.space_group_name_H-M   'P 1'
#
loop_
_entity.id
_entity.type
_entity.pdbx_description
1 polymer ?
#
loop_
_entity_poly.entity_id
_entity_poly.type
_entity_poly.pdbx_seq_one_letter_code
_entity_poly.pdbx_strand_id
1 'polypeptide(L)'
;MRPLPFVAVLVLIVAAPALGQVDPSDDLLAWTPLPDLPDPLGRAGAFVGVHNEALIFAGGANFPPPVWDNEKTWHADVFVLEKTPDGYVWHEGFTLDRPLAYGACVSTRHGLLCMGGNDSQNTWANVSLLSWDPDRKQLA
;
A
#
# COMPACT_ATOMS: atom_id res chain seq x y z
N MET A 1 18.98 -20.30 -78.56
CA MET A 1 17.55 -20.20 -78.89
C MET A 1 16.95 -21.62 -78.83
N ARG A 2 16.38 -21.98 -77.67
CA ARG A 2 15.48 -23.12 -77.35
C ARG A 2 15.41 -23.26 -75.80
N PRO A 3 14.28 -23.73 -75.25
CA PRO A 3 13.54 -22.97 -74.21
C PRO A 3 13.85 -23.38 -72.76
N LEU A 4 13.58 -22.44 -71.86
CA LEU A 4 13.69 -22.55 -70.39
C LEU A 4 13.05 -23.84 -69.84
N PRO A 5 13.67 -24.52 -68.86
CA PRO A 5 12.94 -25.43 -68.01
C PRO A 5 12.02 -24.61 -67.11
N PHE A 6 10.73 -24.93 -67.14
CA PHE A 6 9.71 -24.51 -66.18
C PHE A 6 10.19 -24.88 -64.77
N VAL A 7 10.85 -23.95 -64.07
CA VAL A 7 11.02 -24.05 -62.62
C VAL A 7 9.71 -23.57 -62.04
N ALA A 8 8.80 -24.52 -61.80
CA ALA A 8 7.64 -24.29 -60.96
C ALA A 8 8.14 -23.98 -59.55
N VAL A 9 8.33 -22.69 -59.25
CA VAL A 9 8.54 -22.22 -57.88
C VAL A 9 7.20 -22.37 -57.17
N LEU A 10 7.01 -23.53 -56.55
CA LEU A 10 5.91 -23.78 -55.63
C LEU A 10 6.17 -22.93 -54.38
N VAL A 11 5.61 -21.72 -54.35
CA VAL A 11 5.57 -20.91 -53.13
C VAL A 11 4.60 -21.59 -52.17
N LEU A 12 5.12 -22.48 -51.34
CA LEU A 12 4.45 -22.94 -50.14
C LEU A 12 4.32 -21.73 -49.20
N ILE A 13 3.17 -21.04 -49.29
CA ILE A 13 2.72 -20.18 -48.20
C ILE A 13 2.44 -21.12 -47.04
N VAL A 14 3.44 -21.32 -46.19
CA VAL A 14 3.22 -21.81 -44.84
C VAL A 14 2.40 -20.73 -44.17
N ALA A 15 1.07 -20.87 -44.23
CA ALA A 15 0.20 -20.20 -43.29
C ALA A 15 0.59 -20.77 -41.93
N ALA A 16 1.57 -20.14 -41.28
CA ALA A 16 1.70 -20.27 -39.85
C ALA A 16 0.30 -19.93 -39.32
N PRO A 17 -0.40 -20.83 -38.63
CA PRO A 17 -1.43 -20.33 -37.76
C PRO A 17 -0.69 -19.31 -36.91
N ALA A 18 -1.11 -18.06 -36.97
CA ALA A 18 -0.91 -17.18 -35.83
C ALA A 18 -1.69 -17.87 -34.71
N LEU A 19 -1.08 -18.91 -34.12
CA LEU A 19 -1.28 -19.26 -32.74
C LEU A 19 -1.03 -17.91 -32.08
N GLY A 20 -2.11 -17.25 -31.68
CA GLY A 20 -2.02 -16.06 -30.87
C GLY A 20 -1.11 -16.45 -29.73
N GLN A 21 0.14 -16.01 -29.82
CA GLN A 21 1.04 -16.08 -28.70
C GLN A 21 0.41 -15.08 -27.75
N VAL A 22 -0.42 -15.60 -26.84
CA VAL A 22 -0.60 -14.96 -25.55
C VAL A 22 0.81 -14.97 -24.98
N ASP A 23 1.53 -13.88 -25.21
CA ASP A 23 2.78 -13.62 -24.52
C ASP A 23 2.36 -13.60 -23.04
N PRO A 24 2.76 -14.59 -22.23
CA PRO A 24 2.51 -14.50 -20.81
C PRO A 24 3.44 -13.39 -20.35
N SER A 25 2.93 -12.16 -20.37
CA SER A 25 3.34 -11.15 -19.41
C SER A 25 2.87 -11.62 -18.02
N ASP A 26 3.33 -12.79 -17.60
CA ASP A 26 3.28 -13.26 -16.23
C ASP A 26 4.37 -12.43 -15.51
N ASP A 27 3.91 -11.63 -14.55
CA ASP A 27 4.70 -10.80 -13.60
C ASP A 27 5.19 -9.41 -14.05
N LEU A 28 4.34 -8.59 -14.70
CA LEU A 28 4.55 -7.13 -14.66
C LEU A 28 4.41 -6.55 -13.24
N LEU A 29 3.66 -7.23 -12.38
CA LEU A 29 3.44 -6.85 -10.98
C LEU A 29 3.59 -8.09 -10.10
N ALA A 30 4.65 -8.12 -9.30
CA ALA A 30 4.82 -9.11 -8.24
C ALA A 30 4.24 -8.54 -6.94
N TRP A 31 3.32 -9.28 -6.32
CA TRP A 31 2.75 -8.93 -5.03
C TRP A 31 3.31 -9.84 -3.94
N THR A 32 3.81 -9.24 -2.86
CA THR A 32 4.17 -9.96 -1.64
C THR A 32 3.57 -9.24 -0.45
N PRO A 33 2.99 -9.96 0.52
CA PRO A 33 2.46 -9.34 1.73
C PRO A 33 3.60 -8.77 2.58
N LEU A 34 3.33 -7.64 3.20
CA LEU A 34 4.08 -7.19 4.38
C LEU A 34 3.53 -7.93 5.62
N PRO A 35 4.23 -7.91 6.78
CA PRO A 35 3.66 -8.42 8.01
C PRO A 35 2.30 -7.79 8.31
N ASP A 36 1.40 -8.60 8.86
CA ASP A 36 0.09 -8.11 9.30
C ASP A 36 0.25 -6.97 10.31
N LEU A 37 -0.73 -6.06 10.30
CA LEU A 37 -0.81 -4.98 11.28
C LEU A 37 -0.90 -5.58 12.70
N PRO A 38 -0.26 -5.01 13.74
CA PRO A 38 -0.43 -5.40 15.14
C PRO A 38 -1.82 -5.08 15.72
N ASP A 39 -2.85 -5.12 14.88
CA ASP A 39 -4.26 -5.04 15.20
C ASP A 39 -5.01 -6.06 14.33
N PRO A 40 -5.28 -7.27 14.86
CA PRO A 40 -5.90 -8.35 14.09
C PRO A 40 -7.30 -8.04 13.55
N LEU A 41 -8.02 -7.08 14.17
CA LEU A 41 -9.33 -6.66 13.67
C LEU A 41 -9.20 -5.75 12.43
N GLY A 42 -8.04 -5.09 12.29
CA GLY A 42 -7.79 -4.10 11.26
C GLY A 42 -8.51 -2.78 11.52
N ARG A 43 -8.10 -1.75 10.78
CA ARG A 43 -8.68 -0.40 10.86
C ARG A 43 -8.84 0.18 9.46
N ALA A 44 -9.92 0.93 9.26
CA ALA A 44 -10.18 1.68 8.03
C ALA A 44 -9.95 3.18 8.24
N GLY A 45 -9.60 3.88 7.16
CA GLY A 45 -9.45 5.33 7.18
C GLY A 45 -8.26 5.85 8.01
N ALA A 46 -7.26 5.01 8.29
CA ALA A 46 -6.03 5.47 8.93
C ALA A 46 -5.25 6.41 7.99
N PHE A 47 -4.40 7.25 8.58
CA PHE A 47 -3.38 7.97 7.82
C PHE A 47 -2.20 7.03 7.57
N VAL A 48 -1.81 6.84 6.31
CA VAL A 48 -0.75 5.90 5.94
C VAL A 48 0.22 6.54 4.96
N GLY A 49 1.52 6.37 5.23
CA GLY A 49 2.59 6.84 4.35
C GLY A 49 3.95 6.36 4.81
N VAL A 50 5.02 6.87 4.19
CA VAL A 50 6.39 6.44 4.45
C VAL A 50 7.26 7.64 4.83
N HIS A 51 8.10 7.47 5.85
CA HIS A 51 9.15 8.42 6.23
C HIS A 51 10.38 7.66 6.71
N ASN A 52 11.57 8.07 6.26
CA ASN A 52 12.83 7.40 6.59
C ASN A 52 12.78 5.87 6.38
N GLU A 53 12.27 5.47 5.20
CA GLU A 53 12.10 4.06 4.78
C GLU A 53 11.20 3.19 5.68
N ALA A 54 10.49 3.79 6.63
CA ALA A 54 9.51 3.12 7.47
C ALA A 54 8.08 3.53 7.09
N LEU A 55 7.16 2.56 7.07
CA LEU A 55 5.73 2.80 6.88
C LEU A 55 5.11 3.22 8.21
N ILE A 56 4.42 4.35 8.22
CA ILE A 56 3.67 4.87 9.36
C ILE A 56 2.19 4.58 9.11
N PHE A 57 1.54 3.93 10.08
CA PHE A 57 0.10 3.68 10.11
C PHE A 57 -0.48 4.36 11.35
N ALA A 58 -1.25 5.43 11.17
CA ALA A 58 -1.72 6.27 12.27
C ALA A 58 -3.25 6.35 12.36
N GLY A 59 -3.78 6.04 13.54
CA GLY A 59 -5.19 6.14 13.86
C GLY A 59 -6.06 5.10 13.14
N GLY A 60 -7.15 5.56 12.54
CA GLY A 60 -8.14 4.71 11.89
C GLY A 60 -9.30 4.34 12.81
N ALA A 61 -10.30 3.67 12.24
CA ALA A 61 -11.50 3.27 12.94
C ALA A 61 -11.95 1.87 12.51
N ASN A 62 -12.60 1.15 13.42
CA ASN A 62 -13.18 -0.17 13.16
C ASN A 62 -14.49 -0.36 13.92
N PHE A 63 -15.12 -1.52 13.72
CA PHE A 63 -16.31 -1.95 14.45
C PHE A 63 -15.94 -3.21 15.24
N PRO A 64 -15.92 -3.16 16.58
CA PRO A 64 -15.70 -4.36 17.39
C PRO A 64 -16.72 -5.45 17.06
N PRO A 65 -16.34 -6.73 17.02
CA PRO A 65 -17.29 -7.80 16.85
C PRO A 65 -18.22 -7.91 18.08
N PRO A 66 -19.51 -8.21 17.89
CA PRO A 66 -20.22 -8.31 16.60
C PRO A 66 -20.37 -6.94 15.91
N VAL A 67 -20.03 -6.89 14.63
CA VAL A 67 -19.87 -5.65 13.84
C VAL A 67 -21.16 -4.82 13.75
N TRP A 68 -22.32 -5.48 13.79
CA TRP A 68 -23.62 -4.83 13.62
C TRP A 68 -24.26 -4.35 14.93
N ASP A 69 -23.76 -4.82 16.07
CA ASP A 69 -24.33 -4.49 17.38
C ASP A 69 -23.43 -3.55 18.20
N ASN A 70 -22.25 -3.22 17.68
CA ASN A 70 -21.31 -2.30 18.32
C ASN A 70 -21.15 -1.01 17.53
N GLU A 71 -20.84 0.05 18.26
CA GLU A 71 -20.50 1.33 17.66
C GLU A 71 -19.10 1.31 17.05
N LYS A 72 -18.86 2.29 16.17
CA LYS A 72 -17.56 2.49 15.55
C LYS A 72 -16.55 3.00 16.58
N THR A 73 -15.46 2.28 16.75
CA THR A 73 -14.34 2.68 17.62
C THR A 73 -13.30 3.42 16.80
N TRP A 74 -12.85 4.56 17.32
CA TRP A 74 -11.80 5.38 16.74
C TRP A 74 -10.54 5.20 17.55
N HIS A 75 -9.39 5.15 16.87
CA HIS A 75 -8.11 4.84 17.51
C HIS A 75 -7.13 6.00 17.36
N ALA A 76 -6.30 6.19 18.38
CA ALA A 76 -5.19 7.13 18.35
C ALA A 76 -3.85 6.46 18.08
N ASP A 77 -3.75 5.13 18.25
CA ASP A 77 -2.46 4.45 18.18
C ASP A 77 -1.82 4.60 16.81
N VAL A 78 -0.50 4.69 16.82
CA VAL A 78 0.34 4.75 15.64
C VAL A 78 1.33 3.60 15.67
N PHE A 79 1.44 2.91 14.55
CA PHE A 79 2.36 1.82 14.32
C PHE A 79 3.39 2.23 13.26
N VAL A 80 4.64 1.85 13.45
CA VAL A 80 5.70 2.10 12.47
C VAL A 80 6.33 0.78 12.04
N LEU A 81 6.23 0.44 10.76
CA LEU A 81 6.86 -0.72 10.17
C LEU A 81 8.20 -0.32 9.57
N GLU A 82 9.28 -0.67 10.26
CA GLU A 82 10.64 -0.42 9.80
C GLU A 82 11.16 -1.63 9.00
N LYS A 83 11.82 -1.36 7.88
CA LYS A 83 12.58 -2.38 7.14
C LYS A 83 13.97 -2.55 7.75
N THR A 84 14.34 -3.77 8.09
CA THR A 84 15.65 -4.15 8.63
C THR A 84 16.37 -5.12 7.68
N PRO A 85 17.66 -5.42 7.88
CA PRO A 85 18.36 -6.45 7.10
C PRO A 85 17.71 -7.84 7.18
N ASP A 86 17.03 -8.13 8.30
CA ASP A 86 16.41 -9.43 8.59
C ASP A 86 14.91 -9.47 8.23
N GLY A 87 14.34 -8.38 7.70
CA GLY A 87 12.94 -8.32 7.30
C GLY A 87 12.26 -7.01 7.71
N TYR A 88 11.13 -7.12 8.41
CA TYR A 88 10.33 -5.98 8.84
C TYR A 88 10.01 -6.10 10.33
N VAL A 89 10.05 -4.97 11.04
CA VAL A 89 9.78 -4.90 12.49
C VAL A 89 8.77 -3.80 12.76
N TRP A 90 7.72 -4.13 13.51
CA TRP A 90 6.76 -3.16 14.02
C TRP A 90 7.29 -2.50 15.29
N HIS A 91 7.15 -1.17 15.35
CA HIS A 91 7.32 -0.36 16.55
C HIS A 91 5.96 0.19 16.97
N GLU A 92 5.66 0.08 18.26
CA GLU A 92 4.37 0.39 18.86
C GLU A 92 4.52 1.37 20.04
N GLY A 93 3.40 1.82 20.60
CA GLY A 93 3.37 2.72 21.78
C GLY A 93 3.34 4.21 21.44
N PHE A 94 3.18 4.56 20.16
CA PHE A 94 2.98 5.93 19.71
C PHE A 94 1.49 6.24 19.57
N THR A 95 1.11 7.52 19.72
CA THR A 95 -0.28 7.96 19.60
C THR A 95 -0.38 9.31 18.91
N LEU A 96 -1.50 9.54 18.23
CA LEU A 96 -1.96 10.88 17.86
C LEU A 96 -2.48 11.61 19.12
N ASP A 97 -2.54 12.94 19.08
CA ASP A 97 -3.10 13.76 20.16
C ASP A 97 -4.56 13.40 20.51
N ARG A 98 -5.29 12.75 19.58
CA ARG A 98 -6.64 12.24 19.77
C ARG A 98 -6.94 11.12 18.76
N PRO A 99 -7.95 10.27 19.02
CA PRO A 99 -8.41 9.30 18.04
C PRO A 99 -8.92 9.98 16.77
N LEU A 100 -8.41 9.58 15.61
CA LEU A 100 -8.74 10.20 14.32
C LEU A 100 -8.73 9.18 13.17
N ALA A 101 -9.62 9.38 12.21
CA ALA A 101 -9.59 8.67 10.93
C ALA A 101 -10.13 9.57 9.79
N TYR A 102 -10.15 9.04 8.56
CA TYR A 102 -10.72 9.62 7.34
C TYR A 102 -10.27 11.05 7.02
N GLY A 103 -9.02 11.40 7.35
CA GLY A 103 -8.38 12.61 6.85
C GLY A 103 -7.55 12.34 5.59
N ALA A 104 -6.94 13.40 5.05
CA ALA A 104 -5.99 13.27 3.96
C ALA A 104 -4.56 13.14 4.51
N CYS A 105 -3.70 12.39 3.84
CA CYS A 105 -2.28 12.37 4.16
C CYS A 105 -1.38 12.32 2.94
N VAL A 106 -0.16 12.82 3.10
CA VAL A 106 0.89 12.75 2.08
C VAL A 106 2.25 12.53 2.73
N SER A 107 3.02 11.62 2.15
CA SER A 107 4.42 11.41 2.55
C SER A 107 5.28 12.55 2.03
N THR A 108 6.10 13.12 2.90
CA THR A 108 7.04 14.19 2.55
C THR A 108 8.44 13.84 3.05
N ARG A 109 9.46 14.59 2.61
CA ARG A 109 10.83 14.45 3.13
C ARG A 109 10.97 14.77 4.63
N HIS A 110 9.94 15.37 5.24
CA HIS A 110 9.96 15.78 6.65
C HIS A 110 9.10 14.88 7.54
N GLY A 111 8.25 14.04 6.96
CA GLY A 111 7.29 13.22 7.69
C GLY A 111 6.02 12.93 6.90
N LEU A 112 5.11 12.19 7.53
CA LEU A 112 3.74 11.98 7.07
C LEU A 112 2.88 13.18 7.51
N LEU A 113 2.49 14.02 6.54
CA LEU A 113 1.60 15.14 6.80
C LEU A 113 0.17 14.63 6.84
N CYS A 114 -0.49 14.74 8.00
CA CYS A 114 -1.88 14.37 8.24
C CYS A 114 -2.74 15.63 8.29
N MET A 115 -3.81 15.69 7.50
CA MET A 115 -4.64 16.87 7.33
C MET A 115 -6.11 16.54 7.60
N GLY A 116 -6.67 17.22 8.60
CA GLY A 116 -8.05 17.10 9.02
C GLY A 116 -8.38 15.71 9.58
N GLY A 117 -9.46 15.13 9.08
CA GLY A 117 -10.04 13.89 9.59
C GLY A 117 -11.18 14.15 10.57
N ASN A 118 -11.78 13.07 11.05
CA ASN A 118 -12.91 13.12 11.97
C ASN A 118 -12.70 12.16 13.13
N ASP A 119 -13.53 12.34 14.15
CA ASP A 119 -13.79 11.38 15.22
C ASP A 119 -15.31 11.11 15.29
N SER A 120 -15.78 10.50 16.38
CA SER A 120 -17.22 10.22 16.55
C SER A 120 -18.09 11.47 16.72
N GLN A 121 -17.52 12.64 16.95
CA GLN A 121 -18.22 13.87 17.34
C GLN A 121 -17.94 15.05 16.40
N ASN A 122 -16.71 15.18 15.89
CA ASN A 122 -16.23 16.37 15.19
C ASN A 122 -15.49 16.03 13.90
N THR A 123 -15.45 17.00 12.98
CA THR A 123 -14.51 17.03 11.85
C THR A 123 -13.48 18.12 12.12
N TRP A 124 -12.21 17.76 12.01
CA TRP A 124 -11.10 18.62 12.38
C TRP A 124 -10.48 19.28 11.14
N ALA A 125 -9.95 20.49 11.33
CA ALA A 125 -9.18 21.21 10.30
C ALA A 125 -7.68 21.27 10.63
N ASN A 126 -7.26 20.66 11.75
CA ASN A 126 -5.88 20.62 12.19
C ASN A 126 -5.00 19.85 11.21
N VAL A 127 -3.73 20.21 11.18
CA VAL A 127 -2.70 19.55 10.38
C VAL A 127 -1.57 19.18 11.32
N SER A 128 -1.13 17.92 11.26
CA SER A 128 0.00 17.40 12.03
C SER A 128 1.01 16.74 11.10
N LEU A 129 2.26 16.69 11.53
CA LEU A 129 3.34 16.01 10.81
C LEU A 129 3.88 14.93 11.73
N LEU A 130 3.86 13.67 11.28
CA LEU A 130 4.46 12.55 12.00
C LEU A 130 5.82 12.24 11.40
N SER A 131 6.86 12.34 12.22
CA SER A 131 8.26 12.21 11.80
C SER A 131 8.92 11.04 12.53
N TRP A 132 9.21 9.97 11.79
CA TRP A 132 9.98 8.83 12.30
C TRP A 132 11.47 9.12 12.43
N ASP A 133 12.05 8.90 13.62
CA ASP A 133 13.48 8.89 13.91
C ASP A 133 13.97 7.43 14.02
N PRO A 134 14.69 6.90 13.00
CA PRO A 134 15.13 5.51 12.99
C PRO A 134 16.27 5.24 13.99
N ASP A 135 17.03 6.24 14.43
CA ASP A 135 18.12 6.03 15.39
C ASP A 135 17.58 5.89 16.81
N ARG A 136 16.56 6.70 17.14
CA ARG A 136 15.95 6.70 18.48
C ARG A 136 14.76 5.75 18.61
N LYS A 137 14.26 5.23 17.50
CA LYS A 137 12.98 4.49 17.42
C LYS A 137 11.84 5.30 18.03
N GLN A 138 11.75 6.57 17.62
CA GLN A 138 10.76 7.52 18.14
C GLN A 138 9.96 8.14 17.01
N LEU A 139 8.69 8.39 17.30
CA LEU A 139 7.81 9.18 16.45
C LEU A 139 7.62 10.55 17.11
N ALA A 140 7.88 11.61 16.35
CA ALA A 140 7.64 13.00 16.74
C ALA A 140 6.47 13.60 15.96
#